data_AF-A0A0D7WZQ2-F1
#
_entry.id   AF-A0A0D7WZQ2-F1
#
_cell.length_a   1.000
_cell.length_b   1.000
_cell.length_c   1.000
_cell.angle_alpha   90.00
_cell.angle_beta   90.00
_cell.angle_gamma   90.00
#
_symmetry.space_group_name_H-M   'P 1'
#
loop_
_entity.id
_entity.type
_entity.pdbx_description
1 polymer ?
#
loop_
_entity_poly.entity_id
_entity_poly.type
_entity_poly.pdbx_seq_one_letter_code
_entity_poly.pdbx_strand_id
1 'polypeptide(L)'
;MFQHVFAEMNSMLDDIVKHYPSAQGSRRQELLQHWSLLRRMSDGIMDEWLAFEEKMVRLRAAGFSAEPGMSDAELPEKELPAFTRGQGYYRLLMYPEAIRQFEQVLQHFPSSWQSRMYMGMAYFQLEDTAEAVIHFQKVLHLTEQSGLKAVIYNALGCLMAKQADVEEAQKCFALAHQFDPALPEPLHNMEACLSGAEMLRYDSSMMTWL
;
A
#
# COMPACT_ATOMS: atom_id res chain seq x y z
N MET A 1 11.89 -19.06 1.69
CA MET A 1 12.91 -19.76 0.88
C MET A 1 13.56 -18.83 -0.15
N PHE A 2 12.80 -18.19 -1.05
CA PHE A 2 13.35 -17.23 -2.04
C PHE A 2 14.10 -16.04 -1.45
N GLN A 3 13.56 -15.40 -0.41
CA GLN A 3 14.21 -14.25 0.24
C GLN A 3 15.63 -14.58 0.75
N HIS A 4 15.83 -15.78 1.31
CA HIS A 4 17.15 -16.22 1.76
C HIS A 4 18.12 -16.44 0.60
N VAL A 5 17.67 -17.09 -0.48
CA VAL A 5 18.51 -17.33 -1.67
C VAL A 5 18.98 -16.01 -2.28
N PHE A 6 18.08 -15.02 -2.43
CA PHE A 6 18.44 -13.72 -2.96
C PHE A 6 19.32 -12.91 -2.01
N ALA A 7 19.13 -13.02 -0.69
CA ALA A 7 20.01 -12.39 0.29
C ALA A 7 21.45 -12.90 0.17
N GLU A 8 21.64 -14.22 0.03
CA GLU A 8 22.96 -14.84 -0.16
C GLU A 8 23.58 -14.45 -1.52
N MET A 9 22.79 -14.42 -2.59
CA MET A 9 23.25 -13.98 -3.91
C MET A 9 23.74 -12.53 -3.89
N ASN A 10 22.99 -11.64 -3.23
CA ASN A 10 23.38 -10.24 -3.07
C ASN A 10 24.64 -10.10 -2.22
N SER A 11 24.77 -10.86 -1.13
CA SER A 11 25.99 -10.85 -0.32
C SER A 11 27.23 -11.29 -1.11
N MET A 12 27.11 -12.32 -1.94
CA MET A 12 28.21 -12.75 -2.84
C MET A 12 28.53 -11.70 -3.90
N LEU A 13 27.53 -11.01 -4.46
CA LEU A 13 27.75 -9.90 -5.38
C LEU A 13 28.49 -8.74 -4.71
N ASP A 14 28.10 -8.37 -3.49
CA ASP A 14 28.74 -7.30 -2.72
C ASP A 14 30.22 -7.63 -2.43
N ASP A 15 30.53 -8.89 -2.08
CA ASP A 15 31.91 -9.36 -1.88
C ASP A 15 32.74 -9.23 -3.17
N ILE A 16 32.17 -9.60 -4.32
CA ILE A 16 32.82 -9.44 -5.64
C ILE A 16 33.07 -7.97 -5.94
N VAL A 17 32.05 -7.11 -5.83
CA VAL A 17 32.15 -5.67 -6.12
C VAL A 17 33.25 -5.02 -5.28
N LYS A 18 33.30 -5.37 -3.99
CA LYS A 18 34.23 -4.78 -3.03
C LYS A 18 35.67 -5.27 -3.21
N HIS A 19 35.87 -6.54 -3.52
CA HIS A 19 37.20 -7.16 -3.42
C HIS A 19 37.83 -7.54 -4.76
N TYR A 20 37.06 -7.71 -5.84
CA TYR A 20 37.60 -8.11 -7.14
C TYR A 20 38.61 -7.12 -7.76
N PRO A 21 38.44 -5.77 -7.69
CA PRO A 21 39.35 -4.82 -8.33
C PRO A 21 40.81 -4.91 -7.87
N SER A 22 41.03 -5.28 -6.60
CA SER A 22 42.35 -5.39 -5.99
C SER A 22 42.81 -6.84 -5.76
N ALA A 23 41.96 -7.84 -6.02
CA ALA A 23 42.27 -9.25 -5.80
C ALA A 23 43.30 -9.80 -6.81
N GLN A 24 44.19 -10.67 -6.31
CA GLN A 24 45.18 -11.42 -7.09
C GLN A 24 45.24 -12.89 -6.65
N GLY A 25 45.86 -13.73 -7.46
CA GLY A 25 46.09 -15.15 -7.12
C GLY A 25 44.80 -15.92 -6.82
N SER A 26 44.83 -16.71 -5.74
CA SER A 26 43.73 -17.58 -5.31
C SER A 26 42.44 -16.80 -5.01
N ARG A 27 42.52 -15.64 -4.35
CA ARG A 27 41.33 -14.82 -4.02
C ARG A 27 40.62 -14.32 -5.28
N ARG A 28 41.36 -13.98 -6.34
CA ARG A 28 40.76 -13.57 -7.61
C ARG A 28 40.04 -14.73 -8.29
N GLN A 29 40.62 -15.94 -8.23
CA GLN A 29 39.99 -17.15 -8.78
C GLN A 29 38.70 -17.51 -8.03
N GLU A 30 38.69 -17.40 -6.70
CA GLU A 30 37.51 -17.61 -5.86
C GLU A 30 36.35 -16.67 -6.24
N LEU A 31 36.62 -15.37 -6.38
CA LEU A 31 35.60 -14.39 -6.77
C LEU A 31 35.04 -14.63 -8.18
N LEU A 32 35.87 -15.12 -9.12
CA LEU A 32 35.41 -15.53 -10.45
C LEU A 32 34.52 -16.79 -10.38
N GLN A 33 34.81 -17.72 -9.48
CA GLN A 33 33.95 -18.87 -9.23
C GLN A 33 32.60 -18.43 -8.65
N HIS A 34 32.58 -17.53 -7.66
CA HIS A 34 31.35 -16.94 -7.15
C HIS A 34 30.53 -16.26 -8.25
N TRP A 35 31.16 -15.45 -9.12
CA TRP A 35 30.48 -14.85 -10.27
C TRP A 35 29.85 -15.89 -11.20
N SER A 36 30.60 -16.95 -11.55
CA SER A 36 30.07 -18.00 -12.43
C SER A 36 28.92 -18.78 -11.79
N LEU A 37 28.97 -19.01 -10.49
CA LEU A 37 27.88 -19.61 -9.72
C LEU A 37 26.64 -18.71 -9.73
N LEU A 38 26.80 -17.42 -9.42
CA LEU A 38 25.71 -16.44 -9.43
C LEU A 38 25.02 -16.37 -10.78
N ARG A 39 25.79 -16.34 -11.87
CA ARG A 39 25.23 -16.35 -13.24
C ARG A 39 24.43 -17.61 -13.51
N ARG A 40 24.96 -18.79 -13.17
CA ARG A 40 24.25 -20.06 -13.34
C ARG A 40 22.96 -20.11 -12.51
N MET A 41 22.98 -19.59 -11.29
CA MET A 41 21.80 -19.50 -10.44
C MET A 41 20.76 -18.56 -11.05
N SER A 42 21.18 -17.40 -11.55
CA SER A 42 20.30 -16.44 -12.23
C SER A 42 19.65 -17.06 -13.47
N ASP A 43 20.43 -17.73 -14.33
CA ASP A 43 19.93 -18.40 -15.53
C ASP A 43 18.90 -19.48 -15.17
N GLY A 44 19.20 -20.32 -14.15
CA GLY A 44 18.26 -21.36 -13.70
C GLY A 44 16.97 -20.80 -13.10
N ILE A 45 17.03 -19.70 -12.35
CA ILE A 45 15.83 -19.02 -11.83
C ILE A 45 14.98 -18.47 -12.97
N MET A 46 15.61 -17.89 -13.99
CA MET A 46 14.91 -17.37 -15.17
C MET A 46 14.22 -18.50 -15.94
N ASP A 47 14.87 -19.65 -16.11
CA ASP A 47 14.29 -20.81 -16.79
C ASP A 47 13.07 -21.37 -16.03
N GLU A 48 13.19 -21.55 -14.72
CA GLU A 48 12.08 -22.01 -13.87
C GLU A 48 10.91 -21.01 -13.85
N TRP A 49 11.22 -19.71 -13.82
CA TRP A 49 10.22 -18.66 -13.92
C TRP A 49 9.50 -18.68 -15.26
N LEU A 50 10.23 -18.83 -16.36
CA LEU A 50 9.64 -18.93 -17.70
C LEU A 50 8.75 -20.17 -17.82
N ALA A 51 9.19 -21.33 -17.30
CA ALA A 51 8.38 -22.54 -17.29
C ALA A 51 7.11 -22.40 -16.44
N PHE A 52 7.16 -21.63 -15.36
CA PHE A 52 6.00 -21.28 -14.55
C PHE A 52 5.03 -20.36 -15.31
N GLU A 53 5.53 -19.30 -15.94
CA GLU A 53 4.74 -18.38 -16.76
C GLU A 53 4.05 -19.08 -17.93
N GLU A 54 4.74 -19.99 -18.64
CA GLU A 54 4.14 -20.80 -19.69
C GLU A 54 2.95 -21.61 -19.19
N LYS A 55 3.05 -22.20 -17.99
CA LYS A 55 1.93 -22.95 -17.39
C LYS A 55 0.75 -22.02 -17.09
N MET A 56 1.00 -20.82 -16.56
CA MET A 56 -0.05 -19.83 -16.33
C MET A 56 -0.70 -19.36 -17.64
N VAL A 57 0.07 -19.16 -18.71
CA VAL A 57 -0.48 -18.83 -20.04
C VAL A 57 -1.36 -19.96 -20.57
N ARG A 58 -0.92 -21.22 -20.47
CA ARG A 58 -1.73 -22.39 -20.88
C ARG A 58 -3.00 -22.51 -20.06
N LEU A 59 -2.91 -22.25 -18.75
CA LEU A 59 -4.05 -22.25 -17.84
C LEU A 59 -5.08 -21.20 -18.27
N ARG A 60 -4.64 -19.95 -18.53
CA ARG A 60 -5.50 -18.89 -19.07
C ARG A 60 -6.13 -19.26 -20.42
N ALA A 61 -5.36 -19.84 -21.34
CA ALA A 61 -5.84 -20.30 -22.65
C ALA A 61 -6.86 -21.45 -22.55
N ALA A 62 -6.78 -22.26 -21.49
CA ALA A 62 -7.75 -23.32 -21.20
C ALA A 62 -9.05 -22.80 -20.55
N GLY A 63 -9.24 -21.48 -20.49
CA GLY A 63 -10.44 -20.85 -19.93
C GLY A 63 -10.43 -20.72 -18.41
N PHE A 64 -9.30 -20.99 -17.74
CA PHE A 64 -9.15 -20.59 -16.35
C PHE A 64 -9.10 -19.06 -16.27
N SER A 65 -10.18 -18.48 -15.75
CA SER A 65 -10.20 -17.15 -15.19
C SER A 65 -10.29 -17.29 -13.67
N ALA A 66 -9.64 -16.40 -12.94
CA ALA A 66 -9.97 -16.24 -11.53
C ALA A 66 -11.48 -15.94 -11.40
N GLU A 67 -12.12 -16.41 -10.32
CA GLU A 67 -13.51 -16.03 -10.08
C GLU A 67 -13.64 -14.51 -10.08
N PRO A 68 -14.79 -13.95 -10.53
CA PRO A 68 -15.04 -12.51 -10.42
C PRO A 68 -14.77 -12.04 -8.98
N GLY A 69 -13.67 -11.32 -8.77
CA GLY A 69 -13.21 -10.87 -7.44
C GLY A 69 -11.81 -11.35 -7.00
N MET A 70 -11.15 -12.27 -7.73
CA MET A 70 -9.78 -12.74 -7.42
C MET A 70 -8.73 -12.40 -8.50
N SER A 71 -8.94 -11.28 -9.19
CA SER A 71 -8.03 -10.77 -10.21
C SER A 71 -7.64 -9.34 -9.83
N ASP A 72 -6.42 -8.91 -10.13
CA ASP A 72 -6.04 -7.48 -10.27
C ASP A 72 -6.87 -6.75 -11.38
N ALA A 73 -7.94 -7.38 -11.87
CA ALA A 73 -8.99 -6.79 -12.65
C ALA A 73 -9.49 -5.53 -11.95
N GLU A 74 -9.51 -4.44 -12.71
CA GLU A 74 -10.14 -3.19 -12.36
C GLU A 74 -11.45 -3.47 -11.61
N LEU A 75 -11.48 -3.03 -10.37
CA LEU A 75 -12.62 -3.23 -9.48
C LEU A 75 -13.89 -2.77 -10.21
N PRO A 76 -14.94 -3.60 -10.35
CA PRO A 76 -16.10 -3.28 -11.17
C PRO A 76 -16.79 -1.97 -10.79
N GLU A 77 -16.68 -1.55 -9.52
CA GLU A 77 -17.14 -0.23 -9.09
C GLU A 77 -16.45 0.94 -9.81
N LYS A 78 -15.19 0.79 -10.24
CA LYS A 78 -14.41 1.82 -10.93
C LYS A 78 -14.91 2.10 -12.34
N GLU A 79 -15.59 1.12 -12.95
CA GLU A 79 -16.22 1.27 -14.27
C GLU A 79 -17.51 2.09 -14.23
N LEU A 80 -18.11 2.29 -13.03
CA LEU A 80 -19.31 3.12 -12.91
C LEU A 80 -18.96 4.59 -13.22
N PRO A 81 -19.74 5.28 -14.07
CA PRO A 81 -19.56 6.71 -14.32
C PRO A 81 -19.63 7.55 -13.03
N ALA A 82 -20.39 7.09 -12.04
CA ALA A 82 -20.46 7.71 -10.73
C ALA A 82 -19.10 7.68 -10.02
N PHE A 83 -18.35 6.58 -10.09
CA PHE A 83 -17.02 6.50 -9.47
C PHE A 83 -16.06 7.53 -10.06
N THR A 84 -15.92 7.57 -11.40
CA THR A 84 -15.06 8.55 -12.09
C THR A 84 -15.46 9.99 -11.77
N ARG A 85 -16.76 10.31 -11.77
CA ARG A 85 -17.23 11.64 -11.37
C ARG A 85 -16.91 11.96 -9.91
N GLY A 86 -17.09 10.99 -9.01
CA GLY A 86 -16.76 11.12 -7.59
C GLY A 86 -15.28 11.47 -7.39
N GLN A 87 -14.38 10.78 -8.08
CA GLN A 87 -12.94 11.10 -8.06
C GLN A 87 -12.67 12.51 -8.60
N GLY A 88 -13.32 12.89 -9.70
CA GLY A 88 -13.20 14.22 -10.30
C GLY A 88 -13.63 15.32 -9.34
N TYR A 89 -14.81 15.19 -8.72
CA TYR A 89 -15.30 16.13 -7.73
C TYR A 89 -14.39 16.21 -6.50
N TYR A 90 -13.89 15.07 -6.01
CA TYR A 90 -12.96 15.04 -4.89
C TYR A 90 -11.67 15.81 -5.19
N ARG A 91 -11.08 15.61 -6.38
CA ARG A 91 -9.87 16.33 -6.83
C ARG A 91 -10.11 17.83 -7.00
N LEU A 92 -11.34 18.22 -7.32
CA LEU A 92 -11.77 19.62 -7.41
C LEU A 92 -12.21 20.19 -6.05
N LEU A 93 -12.02 19.45 -4.95
CA LEU A 93 -12.41 19.82 -3.58
C LEU A 93 -13.93 20.03 -3.41
N MET A 94 -14.72 19.52 -4.36
CA MET A 94 -16.19 19.53 -4.34
C MET A 94 -16.67 18.32 -3.53
N TYR A 95 -16.39 18.32 -2.23
CA TYR A 95 -16.60 17.17 -1.36
C TYR A 95 -18.07 16.71 -1.26
N PRO A 96 -19.08 17.59 -1.15
CA PRO A 96 -20.49 17.16 -1.13
C PRO A 96 -20.92 16.47 -2.43
N GLU A 97 -20.45 16.95 -3.58
CA GLU A 97 -20.70 16.34 -4.89
C GLU A 97 -20.02 14.98 -5.00
N ALA A 98 -18.77 14.87 -4.52
CA ALA A 98 -18.03 13.62 -4.48
C ALA A 98 -18.75 12.56 -3.64
N ILE A 99 -19.18 12.93 -2.43
CA ILE A 99 -19.96 12.06 -1.52
C ILE A 99 -21.19 11.53 -2.24
N ARG A 100 -22.00 12.40 -2.87
CA ARG A 100 -23.21 11.99 -3.61
C ARG A 100 -22.92 11.00 -4.74
N GLN A 101 -21.79 11.13 -5.42
CA GLN A 101 -21.39 10.18 -6.45
C GLN A 101 -20.97 8.83 -5.85
N PHE A 102 -20.22 8.83 -4.75
CA PHE A 102 -19.84 7.58 -4.09
C PHE A 102 -21.02 6.88 -3.41
N GLU A 103 -22.04 7.60 -2.95
CA GLU A 103 -23.31 7.00 -2.52
C GLU A 103 -23.98 6.21 -3.64
N GLN A 104 -23.97 6.72 -4.88
CA GLN A 104 -24.48 5.98 -6.05
C GLN A 104 -23.67 4.71 -6.31
N VAL A 105 -22.34 4.77 -6.17
CA VAL A 105 -21.49 3.57 -6.29
C VAL A 105 -21.87 2.53 -5.23
N LEU A 106 -22.05 2.96 -3.97
CA LEU A 106 -22.39 2.08 -2.86
C LEU A 106 -23.79 1.45 -2.97
N GLN A 107 -24.70 2.00 -3.78
CA GLN A 107 -25.98 1.34 -4.09
C GLN A 107 -25.79 0.06 -4.91
N HIS A 108 -24.77 0.02 -5.78
CA HIS A 108 -24.45 -1.14 -6.61
C HIS A 108 -23.38 -2.03 -5.96
N PHE A 109 -22.42 -1.42 -5.27
CA PHE A 109 -21.28 -2.08 -4.63
C PHE A 109 -21.18 -1.69 -3.14
N PRO A 110 -22.04 -2.24 -2.27
CA PRO A 110 -22.09 -1.86 -0.85
C PRO A 110 -20.78 -2.09 -0.08
N SER A 111 -19.94 -3.00 -0.56
CA SER A 111 -18.65 -3.34 0.02
C SER A 111 -17.46 -2.62 -0.64
N SER A 112 -17.70 -1.64 -1.52
CA SER A 112 -16.62 -0.88 -2.17
C SER A 112 -15.87 -0.04 -1.15
N TRP A 113 -14.70 -0.53 -0.74
CA TRP A 113 -13.90 0.13 0.28
C TRP A 113 -13.31 1.45 -0.24
N GLN A 114 -12.99 1.57 -1.54
CA GLN A 114 -12.48 2.81 -2.14
C GLN A 114 -13.52 3.92 -2.08
N SER A 115 -14.77 3.61 -2.42
CA SER A 115 -15.86 4.58 -2.35
C SER A 115 -16.06 5.06 -0.91
N ARG A 116 -15.97 4.15 0.07
CA ARG A 116 -16.00 4.50 1.49
C ARG A 116 -14.78 5.31 1.93
N MET A 117 -13.58 5.01 1.42
CA MET A 117 -12.38 5.80 1.68
C MET A 117 -12.54 7.23 1.17
N TYR A 118 -12.98 7.42 -0.07
CA TYR A 118 -13.28 8.74 -0.63
C TYR A 118 -14.30 9.52 0.19
N MET A 119 -15.39 8.88 0.62
CA MET A 119 -16.35 9.52 1.51
C MET A 119 -15.72 9.88 2.86
N GLY A 120 -14.97 8.97 3.49
CA GLY A 120 -14.29 9.22 4.77
C GLY A 120 -13.34 10.41 4.70
N MET A 121 -12.54 10.53 3.63
CA MET A 121 -11.70 11.70 3.43
C MET A 121 -12.48 12.96 3.09
N ALA A 122 -13.55 12.86 2.29
CA ALA A 122 -14.39 14.00 1.97
C ALA A 122 -15.01 14.59 3.25
N TYR A 123 -15.53 13.75 4.14
CA TYR A 123 -16.01 14.17 5.45
C TYR A 123 -14.90 14.70 6.36
N PHE A 124 -13.71 14.09 6.33
CA PHE A 124 -12.53 14.62 7.03
C PHE A 124 -12.20 16.05 6.60
N GLN A 125 -12.24 16.34 5.30
CA GLN A 125 -11.97 17.68 4.74
C GLN A 125 -13.10 18.67 5.05
N LEU A 126 -14.33 18.18 5.16
CA LEU A 126 -15.48 18.97 5.61
C LEU A 126 -15.53 19.16 7.13
N GLU A 127 -14.55 18.60 7.86
CA GLU A 127 -14.48 18.59 9.32
C GLU A 127 -15.66 17.88 10.02
N ASP A 128 -16.42 17.09 9.26
CA ASP A 128 -17.46 16.21 9.80
C ASP A 128 -16.79 14.93 10.33
N THR A 129 -16.30 15.04 11.56
CA THR A 129 -15.53 13.97 12.18
C THR A 129 -16.37 12.72 12.40
N ALA A 130 -17.66 12.87 12.70
CA ALA A 130 -18.55 11.74 12.99
C ALA A 130 -18.70 10.83 11.75
N GLU A 131 -19.03 11.42 10.60
CA GLU A 131 -19.16 10.66 9.36
C GLU A 131 -17.81 10.13 8.86
N ALA A 132 -16.73 10.91 8.99
CA ALA A 132 -15.40 10.47 8.62
C ALA A 132 -14.99 9.18 9.37
N VAL A 133 -15.18 9.15 10.68
CA VAL A 133 -14.89 7.97 11.52
C VAL A 133 -15.73 6.76 11.09
N ILE A 134 -17.03 6.94 10.86
CA ILE A 134 -17.93 5.86 10.42
C ILE A 134 -17.42 5.23 9.12
N HIS A 135 -17.04 6.05 8.15
CA HIS A 135 -16.57 5.57 6.86
C HIS A 135 -15.21 4.87 6.96
N PHE A 136 -14.27 5.42 7.72
CA PHE A 136 -12.96 4.81 7.96
C PHE A 136 -13.06 3.47 8.70
N GLN A 137 -13.90 3.39 9.73
CA GLN A 137 -14.13 2.13 10.45
C GLN A 137 -14.70 1.06 9.53
N LYS A 138 -15.66 1.41 8.65
CA LYS A 138 -16.19 0.45 7.66
C LYS A 138 -15.11 -0.06 6.72
N VAL A 139 -14.15 0.77 6.33
CA VAL A 139 -13.02 0.32 5.49
C VAL A 139 -12.11 -0.64 6.26
N LEU A 140 -11.79 -0.36 7.53
CA LEU A 140 -11.01 -1.27 8.37
C LEU A 140 -11.62 -2.68 8.48
N HIS A 141 -12.95 -2.79 8.46
CA HIS A 141 -13.65 -4.08 8.46
C HIS A 141 -13.66 -4.79 7.10
N LEU A 142 -13.40 -4.07 6.00
CA LEU A 142 -13.45 -4.60 4.63
C LEU A 142 -12.07 -4.95 4.06
N THR A 143 -10.99 -4.45 4.66
CA THR A 143 -9.63 -4.62 4.15
C THR A 143 -8.76 -5.48 5.05
N GLU A 144 -7.92 -6.31 4.42
CA GLU A 144 -6.79 -6.99 5.09
C GLU A 144 -5.44 -6.36 4.76
N GLN A 145 -5.42 -5.29 3.97
CA GLN A 145 -4.18 -4.65 3.53
C GLN A 145 -3.58 -3.83 4.67
N SER A 146 -2.42 -4.25 5.19
CA SER A 146 -1.74 -3.57 6.29
C SER A 146 -1.44 -2.10 6.00
N GLY A 147 -0.95 -1.77 4.79
CA GLY A 147 -0.68 -0.38 4.41
C GLY A 147 -1.93 0.50 4.44
N LEU A 148 -3.07 -0.01 3.95
CA LEU A 148 -4.33 0.72 4.02
C LEU A 148 -4.82 0.90 5.47
N LYS A 149 -4.68 -0.14 6.32
CA LYS A 149 -4.98 -0.03 7.76
C LYS A 149 -4.12 1.07 8.41
N ALA A 150 -2.82 1.12 8.10
CA ALA A 150 -1.92 2.13 8.62
C ALA A 150 -2.36 3.56 8.28
N VAL A 151 -2.69 3.81 7.01
CA VAL A 151 -3.18 5.11 6.54
C VAL A 151 -4.47 5.52 7.24
N ILE A 152 -5.42 4.59 7.41
CA ILE A 152 -6.69 4.87 8.08
C ILE A 152 -6.48 5.19 9.56
N TYR A 153 -5.64 4.43 10.28
CA TYR A 153 -5.34 4.73 11.66
C TYR A 153 -4.62 6.07 11.83
N ASN A 154 -3.76 6.47 10.89
CA ASN A 154 -3.17 7.80 10.89
C ASN A 154 -4.25 8.90 10.73
N ALA A 155 -5.19 8.72 9.78
CA ALA A 155 -6.29 9.67 9.57
C ALA A 155 -7.21 9.77 10.81
N LEU A 156 -7.56 8.65 11.43
CA LEU A 156 -8.33 8.61 12.68
C LEU A 156 -7.58 9.33 13.81
N GLY A 157 -6.26 9.12 13.93
CA GLY A 157 -5.43 9.82 14.92
C GLY A 157 -5.47 11.34 14.74
N CYS A 158 -5.40 11.82 13.48
CA CYS A 158 -5.56 13.25 13.19
C CYS A 158 -6.94 13.80 13.56
N LEU A 159 -8.01 13.03 13.34
CA LEU A 159 -9.37 13.42 13.75
C LEU A 159 -9.48 13.55 15.28
N MET A 160 -8.97 12.57 16.03
CA MET A 160 -8.98 12.61 17.50
C MET A 160 -8.13 13.76 18.05
N ALA A 161 -6.97 14.01 17.44
CA ALA A 161 -6.11 15.14 17.81
C ALA A 161 -6.80 16.50 17.61
N LYS A 162 -7.53 16.68 16.49
CA LYS A 162 -8.35 17.88 16.24
C LYS A 162 -9.45 18.08 17.29
N GLN A 163 -9.97 17.00 17.88
CA GLN A 163 -10.95 17.04 18.96
C GLN A 163 -10.32 17.23 20.35
N ALA A 164 -9.00 17.43 20.43
CA ALA A 164 -8.22 17.46 21.66
C ALA A 164 -8.28 16.16 22.48
N ASP A 165 -8.68 15.04 21.87
CA ASP A 165 -8.57 13.70 22.45
C ASP A 165 -7.16 13.14 22.15
N VAL A 166 -6.20 13.67 22.90
CA VAL A 166 -4.77 13.37 22.74
C VAL A 166 -4.47 11.88 23.03
N GLU A 167 -5.21 11.26 23.94
CA GLU A 167 -4.99 9.86 24.31
C GLU A 167 -5.41 8.92 23.17
N GLU A 168 -6.59 9.14 22.60
CA GLU A 168 -7.09 8.30 21.51
C GLU A 168 -6.32 8.56 20.21
N ALA A 169 -5.88 9.81 19.99
CA ALA A 169 -4.98 10.15 18.89
C ALA A 169 -3.67 9.33 18.94
N GLN A 170 -3.03 9.24 20.11
CA GLN A 170 -1.80 8.48 20.29
C GLN A 170 -2.00 6.99 20.02
N LYS A 171 -3.11 6.39 20.50
CA LYS A 171 -3.41 4.98 20.22
C LYS A 171 -3.54 4.73 18.72
N CYS A 172 -4.22 5.63 18.01
CA CYS A 172 -4.37 5.54 16.56
C CYS A 172 -3.02 5.67 15.84
N PHE A 173 -2.16 6.62 16.21
CA PHE A 173 -0.83 6.75 15.59
C PHE A 173 0.08 5.54 15.89
N ALA A 174 0.01 4.98 17.10
CA ALA A 174 0.74 3.76 17.45
C ALA A 174 0.28 2.56 16.62
N LEU A 175 -1.03 2.39 16.42
CA LEU A 175 -1.57 1.36 15.53
C LEU A 175 -1.13 1.58 14.09
N ALA A 176 -1.17 2.82 13.60
CA ALA A 176 -0.70 3.14 12.25
C ALA A 176 0.76 2.73 12.03
N HIS A 177 1.64 3.07 12.97
CA HIS A 177 3.05 2.67 12.93
C HIS A 177 3.25 1.16 13.06
N GLN A 178 2.40 0.46 13.83
CA GLN A 178 2.45 -1.00 13.92
C GLN A 178 2.11 -1.67 12.58
N PHE A 179 1.11 -1.16 11.85
CA PHE A 179 0.69 -1.71 10.56
C PHE A 179 1.67 -1.39 9.44
N ASP A 180 2.29 -0.21 9.46
CA ASP A 180 3.34 0.18 8.53
C ASP A 180 4.42 1.02 9.24
N PRO A 181 5.52 0.38 9.69
CA PRO A 181 6.64 1.09 10.29
C PRO A 181 7.40 2.02 9.33
N ALA A 182 7.22 1.86 8.02
CA ALA A 182 7.86 2.69 7.00
C ALA A 182 7.07 3.97 6.69
N LEU A 183 5.81 4.05 7.11
CA LEU A 183 4.98 5.25 6.99
C LEU A 183 5.50 6.32 7.99
N PRO A 184 6.02 7.47 7.51
CA PRO A 184 6.66 8.47 8.39
C PRO A 184 5.67 9.35 9.16
N GLU A 185 4.45 9.55 8.66
CA GLU A 185 3.46 10.49 9.19
C GLU A 185 3.01 10.17 10.62
N PRO A 186 2.71 8.91 11.01
CA PRO A 186 2.19 8.60 12.35
C PRO A 186 3.10 9.08 13.48
N LEU A 187 4.41 8.86 13.38
CA LEU A 187 5.36 9.29 14.41
C LEU A 187 5.44 10.83 14.48
N HIS A 188 5.50 11.49 13.31
CA HIS A 188 5.50 12.95 13.26
C HIS A 188 4.22 13.55 13.86
N ASN A 189 3.06 12.97 13.53
CA ASN A 189 1.76 13.43 14.04
C ASN A 189 1.60 13.18 15.53
N MET A 190 2.12 12.06 16.03
CA MET A 190 2.17 11.77 17.45
C MET A 190 3.00 12.81 18.20
N GLU A 191 4.19 13.16 17.69
CA GLU A 191 5.03 14.22 18.26
C GLU A 191 4.34 15.60 18.21
N ALA A 192 3.72 15.95 17.09
CA ALA A 192 2.96 17.21 16.94
C ALA A 192 1.80 17.29 17.95
N CYS A 193 1.03 16.20 18.08
CA CYS A 193 -0.07 16.10 19.02
C CYS A 193 0.39 16.24 20.48
N LEU A 194 1.53 15.66 20.84
CA LEU A 194 2.11 15.74 22.19
C LEU A 194 2.68 17.12 22.53
N SER A 195 3.26 17.79 21.53
CA SER A 195 3.88 19.11 21.69
C SER A 195 2.88 20.27 21.60
N GLY A 196 1.62 20.00 21.27
CA GLY A 196 0.61 21.04 21.00
C GLY A 196 0.88 21.82 19.71
N ALA A 197 1.68 21.28 18.80
CA ALA A 197 1.94 21.88 17.50
C ALA A 197 0.77 21.60 16.54
N GLU A 198 0.27 22.64 15.87
CA GLU A 198 -0.94 22.53 15.02
C GLU A 198 -0.72 21.76 13.71
N MET A 199 0.53 21.47 13.31
CA MET A 199 0.82 20.95 11.98
C MET A 199 0.81 19.42 11.93
N LEU A 200 -0.40 18.85 11.86
CA LEU A 200 -0.59 17.43 11.53
C LEU A 200 -0.36 17.21 10.02
N ARG A 201 0.40 16.18 9.67
CA ARG A 201 0.66 15.76 8.29
C ARG A 201 -0.24 14.59 7.92
N TYR A 202 -0.89 14.70 6.78
CA TYR A 202 -1.62 13.60 6.17
C TYR A 202 -0.96 13.32 4.84
N ASP A 203 -0.69 12.04 4.61
CA ASP A 203 0.05 11.59 3.44
C ASP A 203 -0.71 11.96 2.15
N SER A 204 -0.06 12.72 1.25
CA SER A 204 -0.57 12.96 -0.10
C SER A 204 -0.60 11.70 -0.98
N SER A 205 0.13 10.66 -0.59
CA SER A 205 0.07 9.30 -1.18
C SER A 205 -1.21 8.55 -0.80
N MET A 206 -2.14 9.15 -0.06
CA MET A 206 -3.52 8.64 0.01
C MET A 206 -4.12 8.51 -1.41
N MET A 207 -3.66 9.34 -2.36
CA MET A 207 -4.01 9.26 -3.79
C MET A 207 -3.43 8.05 -4.52
N THR A 208 -2.34 7.43 -4.06
CA THR A 208 -1.76 6.26 -4.76
C THR A 208 -2.65 5.02 -4.69
N TRP A 209 -3.59 4.97 -3.73
CA TRP A 209 -4.55 3.89 -3.56
C TRP A 209 -5.95 4.20 -4.13
N LEU A 210 -6.12 5.37 -4.75
CA LEU A 210 -7.40 6.01 -5.10
C LEU A 210 -7.49 6.36 -6.60
#